data_AF-A0A1N7S1P5-F1
#
_entry.id   AF-A0A1N7S1P5-F1
#
_cell.length_a   1.000
_cell.length_b   1.000
_cell.length_c   1.000
_cell.angle_alpha   90.00
_cell.angle_beta   90.00
_cell.angle_gamma   90.00
#
_symmetry.space_group_name_H-M   'P 1'
#
loop_
_entity.id
_entity.type
_entity.pdbx_description
1 polymer ?
#
loop_
_entity_poly.entity_id
_entity_poly.type
_entity_poly.pdbx_seq_one_letter_code
_entity_poly.pdbx_strand_id
1 'polypeptide(L)'
;MPDTPTQDSKPAAETLRASLPPRAKLWIIGGGIVLLLVIVFSILRPSGEKRDLRELTDLGFSIDTCIDGNSSAAIPRSECLAFRARPALTTSQLATALPHLKGLDRRLELNLAGTQIDSIDSLNGLDTLESLDLTGTSVWRIDALKGMHSLKRLVLHRTEVENIDALKELTGLQSLILWDTRVANLDALKSLTNLQLLDLRDTQVRDLDPLEDLPHLETLKLGGARNVRDIDPLGQLTTLKTLDLNETQVESIGALRKLRDLQALYLANTPVRNIDALKGTTSLKTLVLDGSKVENIDVMRGLPQLETLVLARTQVTRIDALKDLKKLQRLNLADTAVDNIDALGGLKELQSLNLFRTRVRNIDALKGMTSLRELYLANTPVDDVDVLKGLTGLREVVLYGTRARNVDEIKSALPKTRVVW
;
A
#
# COMPACT_ATOMS: atom_id res chain seq x y z
N MET A 1 -16.54 21.76 -74.49
CA MET A 1 -15.20 21.84 -75.10
C MET A 1 -14.18 21.67 -74.00
N PRO A 2 -13.28 20.68 -74.06
CA PRO A 2 -13.38 19.40 -74.76
C PRO A 2 -13.41 18.21 -73.76
N ASP A 3 -13.53 16.93 -74.14
CA ASP A 3 -14.35 16.27 -75.17
C ASP A 3 -14.58 14.80 -74.76
N THR A 4 -15.55 14.14 -75.43
CA THR A 4 -15.84 12.68 -75.49
C THR A 4 -14.66 11.82 -76.03
N PRO A 5 -14.68 10.45 -76.15
CA PRO A 5 -15.84 9.51 -76.18
C PRO A 5 -15.68 8.06 -75.59
N THR A 6 -16.80 7.27 -75.58
CA THR A 6 -16.92 5.81 -75.90
C THR A 6 -16.26 4.70 -75.03
N GLN A 7 -16.71 3.42 -74.99
CA GLN A 7 -17.85 2.72 -75.64
C GLN A 7 -18.41 1.51 -74.84
N ASP A 8 -19.61 1.06 -75.20
CA ASP A 8 -20.27 -0.21 -74.82
C ASP A 8 -19.51 -1.48 -75.30
N SER A 9 -19.71 -2.71 -74.79
CA SER A 9 -21.02 -3.42 -74.78
C SER A 9 -20.99 -4.81 -74.11
N LYS A 10 -22.19 -5.35 -73.80
CA LYS A 10 -22.52 -6.73 -73.36
C LYS A 10 -23.17 -7.51 -74.53
N PRO A 11 -23.12 -8.86 -74.60
CA PRO A 11 -23.94 -9.83 -73.82
C PRO A 11 -23.13 -11.02 -73.24
N ALA A 12 -23.57 -11.94 -72.35
CA ALA A 12 -24.88 -12.48 -71.89
C ALA A 12 -25.32 -13.84 -72.55
N ALA A 13 -26.16 -14.60 -71.83
CA ALA A 13 -26.49 -16.06 -71.94
C ALA A 13 -25.37 -17.02 -71.46
N GLU A 14 -25.54 -18.05 -70.61
CA GLU A 14 -26.66 -18.82 -70.00
C GLU A 14 -27.01 -20.18 -70.65
N THR A 15 -27.47 -21.15 -69.82
CA THR A 15 -27.87 -22.56 -70.12
C THR A 15 -26.71 -23.58 -70.29
N LEU A 16 -26.84 -24.91 -70.05
CA LEU A 16 -27.96 -25.75 -69.58
C LEU A 16 -27.44 -26.95 -68.71
N ARG A 17 -28.26 -27.99 -68.46
CA ARG A 17 -28.14 -29.00 -67.37
C ARG A 17 -27.62 -30.40 -67.78
N ALA A 18 -27.18 -31.14 -66.75
CA ALA A 18 -27.43 -32.58 -66.45
C ALA A 18 -26.48 -33.71 -66.94
N SER A 19 -25.95 -34.49 -65.98
CA SER A 19 -26.01 -35.99 -65.92
C SER A 19 -25.28 -36.57 -64.68
N LEU A 20 -25.51 -37.85 -64.38
CA LEU A 20 -25.02 -38.71 -63.27
C LEU A 20 -25.14 -40.19 -63.74
N PRO A 21 -24.55 -41.23 -63.11
CA PRO A 21 -23.43 -41.36 -62.14
C PRO A 21 -22.32 -42.29 -62.76
N PRO A 22 -21.55 -43.21 -62.09
CA PRO A 22 -21.20 -43.43 -60.66
C PRO A 22 -19.69 -43.68 -60.32
N ARG A 23 -19.36 -43.62 -59.02
CA ARG A 23 -18.28 -44.32 -58.27
C ARG A 23 -16.88 -44.54 -58.91
N ALA A 24 -15.87 -43.81 -58.43
CA ALA A 24 -14.51 -44.33 -58.19
C ALA A 24 -13.78 -43.55 -57.07
N LYS A 25 -12.77 -44.16 -56.43
CA LYS A 25 -12.03 -43.63 -55.26
C LYS A 25 -10.81 -42.79 -55.68
N LEU A 26 -10.52 -41.69 -54.97
CA LEU A 26 -9.28 -41.53 -54.17
C LEU A 26 -9.37 -40.29 -53.25
N TRP A 27 -8.48 -40.20 -52.24
CA TRP A 27 -8.45 -39.12 -51.25
C TRP A 27 -7.04 -38.53 -51.08
N ILE A 28 -6.98 -37.19 -51.08
CA ILE A 28 -6.15 -36.28 -50.26
C ILE A 28 -4.73 -36.73 -49.84
N ILE A 29 -3.73 -35.95 -50.28
CA ILE A 29 -2.70 -35.41 -49.37
C ILE A 29 -2.59 -33.89 -49.64
N GLY A 30 -2.77 -33.06 -48.61
CA GLY A 30 -2.68 -31.60 -48.75
C GLY A 30 -2.85 -30.79 -47.46
N GLY A 31 -3.63 -31.29 -46.48
CA GLY A 31 -3.85 -30.61 -45.19
C GLY A 31 -2.87 -30.97 -44.07
N GLY A 32 -2.00 -31.97 -44.25
CA GLY A 32 -1.26 -32.58 -43.14
C GLY A 32 -0.18 -31.70 -42.50
N ILE A 33 0.53 -30.89 -43.29
CA ILE A 33 1.75 -30.19 -42.85
C ILE A 33 1.45 -29.08 -41.83
N VAL A 34 0.37 -28.32 -42.03
CA VAL A 34 -0.02 -27.23 -41.10
C VAL A 34 -0.50 -27.80 -39.76
N LEU A 35 -1.28 -28.89 -39.77
CA LEU A 35 -1.79 -29.49 -38.54
C LEU A 35 -0.69 -30.21 -37.75
N LEU A 36 0.26 -30.86 -38.42
CA LEU A 36 1.44 -31.46 -37.79
C LEU A 36 2.32 -30.42 -37.10
N LEU A 37 2.54 -29.24 -37.70
CA LEU A 37 3.31 -28.17 -37.05
C LEU A 37 2.69 -27.70 -35.74
N VAL A 38 1.36 -27.50 -35.71
CA VAL A 38 0.64 -27.13 -34.47
C VAL A 38 0.74 -28.23 -33.41
N ILE A 39 0.48 -29.48 -33.79
CA ILE A 39 0.51 -30.63 -32.86
C ILE A 39 1.93 -30.87 -32.32
N VAL A 40 2.96 -30.74 -33.16
CA VAL A 40 4.38 -30.85 -32.73
C VAL A 40 4.75 -29.71 -31.76
N PHE A 41 4.28 -28.48 -31.99
CA PHE A 41 4.46 -27.38 -31.04
C PHE A 41 3.78 -27.66 -29.68
N SER A 42 2.57 -28.21 -29.69
CA SER A 42 1.83 -28.58 -28.47
C SER A 42 2.43 -29.78 -27.73
N ILE A 43 3.12 -30.70 -28.40
CA ILE A 43 3.70 -31.91 -27.79
C ILE A 43 5.17 -31.72 -27.37
N LEU A 44 5.92 -30.80 -28.01
CA LEU A 44 7.29 -30.46 -27.60
C LEU A 44 7.36 -29.40 -26.48
N ARG A 45 6.46 -28.40 -26.44
CA ARG A 45 6.46 -27.38 -25.37
C ARG A 45 6.52 -27.96 -23.93
N PRO A 46 5.81 -29.06 -23.58
CA PRO A 46 5.85 -29.66 -22.24
C PRO A 46 7.20 -30.25 -21.80
N SER A 47 8.20 -30.37 -22.68
CA SER A 47 9.58 -30.72 -22.30
C SER A 47 10.49 -29.49 -22.16
N GLY A 48 10.20 -28.41 -22.89
CA GLY A 48 10.87 -27.10 -22.75
C GLY A 48 10.64 -26.49 -21.37
N GLU A 49 9.40 -26.14 -21.02
CA GLU A 49 9.06 -25.53 -19.72
C GLU A 49 9.56 -26.38 -18.53
N LYS A 50 9.49 -27.72 -18.63
CA LYS A 50 10.01 -28.64 -17.60
C LYS A 50 11.54 -28.69 -17.52
N ARG A 51 12.25 -28.32 -18.58
CA ARG A 51 13.70 -28.11 -18.55
C ARG A 51 14.01 -26.75 -17.93
N ASP A 52 13.40 -25.68 -18.42
CA ASP A 52 13.66 -24.32 -17.95
C ASP A 52 13.38 -24.18 -16.44
N LEU A 53 12.29 -24.77 -15.94
CA LEU A 53 12.00 -24.83 -14.50
C LEU A 53 13.05 -25.62 -13.68
N ARG A 54 13.74 -26.60 -14.27
CA ARG A 54 14.84 -27.33 -13.59
C ARG A 54 16.11 -26.51 -13.58
N GLU A 55 16.50 -25.95 -14.72
CA GLU A 55 17.71 -25.11 -14.85
C GLU A 55 17.60 -23.90 -13.90
N LEU A 56 16.40 -23.30 -13.78
CA LEU A 56 16.09 -22.27 -12.76
C LEU A 56 16.20 -22.80 -11.32
N THR A 57 15.73 -24.01 -11.04
CA THR A 57 15.88 -24.64 -9.71
C THR A 57 17.36 -24.85 -9.35
N ASP A 58 18.16 -25.34 -10.29
CA ASP A 58 19.59 -25.61 -10.11
C ASP A 58 20.43 -24.32 -9.97
N LEU A 59 20.03 -23.23 -10.65
CA LEU A 59 20.57 -21.89 -10.41
C LEU A 59 20.20 -21.33 -9.03
N GLY A 60 19.11 -21.82 -8.43
CA GLY A 60 18.69 -21.52 -7.06
C GLY A 60 17.42 -20.68 -6.93
N PHE A 61 16.50 -20.77 -7.88
CA PHE A 61 15.16 -20.20 -7.79
C PHE A 61 14.16 -21.26 -7.30
N SER A 62 13.30 -20.92 -6.33
CA SER A 62 12.15 -21.75 -5.94
C SER A 62 10.84 -21.15 -6.50
N ILE A 63 9.86 -22.02 -6.80
CA ILE A 63 8.54 -21.58 -7.28
C ILE A 63 7.69 -21.15 -6.08
N ASP A 64 7.30 -19.88 -6.05
CA ASP A 64 6.51 -19.26 -4.99
C ASP A 64 4.99 -19.29 -5.33
N THR A 65 4.19 -18.49 -4.64
CA THR A 65 2.80 -18.15 -5.02
C THR A 65 2.74 -16.76 -5.64
N CYS A 66 2.07 -16.64 -6.79
CA CYS A 66 1.79 -15.34 -7.42
C CYS A 66 0.85 -14.48 -6.57
N ILE A 67 1.11 -13.17 -6.53
CA ILE A 67 0.47 -12.18 -5.66
C ILE A 67 -0.37 -11.24 -6.53
N ASP A 68 -1.68 -11.23 -6.32
CA ASP A 68 -2.53 -10.16 -6.85
C ASP A 68 -2.12 -8.82 -6.22
N GLY A 69 -1.82 -7.81 -7.04
CA GLY A 69 -1.18 -6.57 -6.61
C GLY A 69 -1.96 -5.79 -5.52
N ASN A 70 -3.26 -6.03 -5.41
CA ASN A 70 -4.16 -5.42 -4.44
C ASN A 70 -4.84 -6.42 -3.47
N SER A 71 -4.52 -7.71 -3.49
CA SER A 71 -5.16 -8.68 -2.57
C SER A 71 -4.28 -9.86 -2.17
N SER A 72 -4.61 -10.48 -1.03
CA SER A 72 -3.96 -11.71 -0.58
C SER A 72 -4.51 -12.98 -1.25
N ALA A 73 -5.11 -12.86 -2.45
CA ALA A 73 -5.59 -14.00 -3.23
C ALA A 73 -4.47 -14.56 -4.10
N ALA A 74 -4.22 -15.87 -4.01
CA ALA A 74 -3.22 -16.54 -4.84
C ALA A 74 -3.74 -16.74 -6.27
N ILE A 75 -3.04 -16.18 -7.26
CA ILE A 75 -3.37 -16.37 -8.68
C ILE A 75 -3.04 -17.83 -9.09
N PRO A 76 -3.89 -18.51 -9.88
CA PRO A 76 -3.63 -19.87 -10.34
C PRO A 76 -2.29 -20.02 -11.10
N ARG A 77 -1.56 -21.11 -10.79
CA ARG A 77 -0.29 -21.48 -11.45
C ARG A 77 -0.43 -21.82 -12.95
N SER A 78 -1.60 -21.68 -13.56
CA SER A 78 -1.83 -21.66 -15.01
C SER A 78 -1.51 -20.31 -15.64
N GLU A 79 -1.81 -19.21 -14.94
CA GLU A 79 -1.79 -17.85 -15.50
C GLU A 79 -0.49 -17.10 -15.19
N CYS A 80 0.15 -17.42 -14.06
CA CYS A 80 1.37 -16.80 -13.58
C CYS A 80 2.39 -17.83 -13.06
N LEU A 81 3.68 -17.46 -13.08
CA LEU A 81 4.79 -18.12 -12.40
C LEU A 81 5.58 -17.12 -11.55
N ALA A 82 5.56 -17.29 -10.24
CA ALA A 82 6.39 -16.55 -9.30
C ALA A 82 7.63 -17.35 -8.93
N PHE A 83 8.79 -16.71 -8.93
CA PHE A 83 10.07 -17.29 -8.53
C PHE A 83 10.73 -16.47 -7.42
N ARG A 84 11.30 -17.17 -6.44
CA ARG A 84 12.13 -16.59 -5.38
C ARG A 84 13.56 -17.08 -5.50
N ALA A 85 14.50 -16.15 -5.64
CA ALA A 85 15.93 -16.46 -5.61
C ALA A 85 16.41 -16.78 -4.19
N ARG A 86 17.37 -17.70 -4.06
CA ARG A 86 18.16 -17.87 -2.83
C ARG A 86 19.02 -16.62 -2.55
N PRO A 87 19.27 -16.24 -1.27
CA PRO A 87 20.11 -15.08 -0.93
C PRO A 87 21.54 -15.08 -1.52
N ALA A 88 22.07 -16.26 -1.87
CA ALA A 88 23.37 -16.41 -2.51
C ALA A 88 23.33 -16.30 -4.05
N LEU A 89 22.23 -15.84 -4.66
CA LEU A 89 22.17 -15.58 -6.10
C LEU A 89 23.01 -14.33 -6.43
N THR A 90 23.86 -14.46 -7.44
CA THR A 90 24.73 -13.40 -7.98
C THR A 90 24.23 -12.89 -9.34
N THR A 91 24.65 -11.68 -9.73
CA THR A 91 24.33 -11.06 -11.04
C THR A 91 24.65 -11.98 -12.23
N SER A 92 25.73 -12.75 -12.14
CA SER A 92 26.11 -13.75 -13.16
C SER A 92 25.10 -14.91 -13.26
N GLN A 93 24.61 -15.42 -12.13
CA GLN A 93 23.59 -16.47 -12.12
C GLN A 93 22.22 -15.94 -12.57
N LEU A 94 21.90 -14.67 -12.29
CA LEU A 94 20.71 -14.00 -12.83
C LEU A 94 20.78 -13.87 -14.36
N ALA A 95 21.95 -13.52 -14.91
CA ALA A 95 22.17 -13.52 -16.36
C ALA A 95 22.01 -14.93 -16.98
N THR A 96 22.54 -15.98 -16.34
CA THR A 96 22.34 -17.38 -16.77
C THR A 96 20.89 -17.84 -16.67
N ALA A 97 20.10 -17.29 -15.74
CA ALA A 97 18.67 -17.59 -15.61
C ALA A 97 17.81 -16.98 -16.72
N LEU A 98 18.24 -15.88 -17.34
CA LEU A 98 17.42 -15.10 -18.27
C LEU A 98 16.85 -15.91 -19.46
N PRO A 99 17.61 -16.77 -20.18
CA PRO A 99 17.05 -17.52 -21.31
C PRO A 99 15.92 -18.46 -20.87
N HIS A 100 16.04 -19.05 -19.68
CA HIS A 100 15.03 -19.92 -19.09
C HIS A 100 13.79 -19.13 -18.64
N LEU A 101 13.96 -17.92 -18.09
CA LEU A 101 12.85 -17.01 -17.79
C LEU A 101 12.11 -16.56 -19.06
N LYS A 102 12.84 -16.22 -20.13
CA LYS A 102 12.26 -15.84 -21.43
C LYS A 102 11.61 -17.00 -22.19
N GLY A 103 11.92 -18.25 -21.83
CA GLY A 103 11.24 -19.45 -22.35
C GLY A 103 9.82 -19.66 -21.81
N LEU A 104 9.41 -18.89 -20.80
CA LEU A 104 8.10 -18.99 -20.16
C LEU A 104 7.08 -18.06 -20.85
N ASP A 105 6.21 -18.63 -21.68
CA ASP A 105 5.12 -17.95 -22.44
C ASP A 105 3.99 -17.35 -21.53
N ARG A 106 4.33 -16.90 -20.32
CA ARG A 106 3.40 -16.78 -19.17
C ARG A 106 3.84 -15.62 -18.26
N ARG A 107 2.91 -15.02 -17.49
CA ARG A 107 3.22 -13.87 -16.60
C ARG A 107 4.24 -14.27 -15.53
N LEU A 108 5.20 -13.38 -15.26
CA LEU A 108 6.28 -13.63 -14.30
C LEU A 108 6.23 -12.70 -13.10
N GLU A 109 6.61 -13.25 -11.94
CA GLU A 109 7.00 -12.47 -10.77
C GLU A 109 8.40 -12.90 -10.31
N LEU A 110 9.29 -11.94 -10.07
CA LEU A 110 10.66 -12.21 -9.60
C LEU A 110 10.89 -11.59 -8.23
N ASN A 111 11.06 -12.44 -7.22
CA ASN A 111 11.55 -12.04 -5.91
C ASN A 111 13.07 -12.32 -5.81
N LEU A 112 13.85 -11.25 -5.88
CA LEU A 112 15.31 -11.23 -5.76
C LEU A 112 15.75 -10.55 -4.44
N ALA A 113 14.85 -10.48 -3.45
CA ALA A 113 15.10 -9.81 -2.18
C ALA A 113 16.24 -10.46 -1.38
N GLY A 114 17.16 -9.64 -0.87
CA GLY A 114 18.32 -10.09 -0.09
C GLY A 114 19.32 -10.94 -0.87
N THR A 115 19.35 -10.81 -2.20
CA THR A 115 20.34 -11.47 -3.07
C THR A 115 21.62 -10.66 -3.22
N GLN A 116 22.70 -11.30 -3.70
CA GLN A 116 24.00 -10.67 -3.97
C GLN A 116 24.05 -10.09 -5.40
N ILE A 117 22.98 -9.43 -5.84
CA ILE A 117 22.93 -8.74 -7.12
C ILE A 117 23.22 -7.24 -6.96
N ASP A 118 24.01 -6.71 -7.89
CA ASP A 118 24.44 -5.31 -8.01
C ASP A 118 23.95 -4.65 -9.31
N SER A 119 23.50 -5.47 -10.28
CA SER A 119 22.93 -5.03 -11.54
C SER A 119 21.77 -5.94 -11.96
N ILE A 120 20.81 -5.34 -12.66
CA ILE A 120 19.70 -6.02 -13.35
C ILE A 120 19.80 -5.85 -14.87
N ASP A 121 20.96 -5.44 -15.41
CA ASP A 121 21.16 -5.15 -16.85
C ASP A 121 20.79 -6.36 -17.76
N SER A 122 20.82 -7.58 -17.22
CA SER A 122 20.37 -8.80 -17.88
C SER A 122 18.84 -8.93 -18.02
N LEU A 123 18.02 -8.28 -17.18
CA LEU A 123 16.55 -8.40 -17.24
C LEU A 123 15.91 -7.70 -18.45
N ASN A 124 16.70 -6.94 -19.22
CA ASN A 124 16.24 -6.19 -20.38
C ASN A 124 15.44 -7.07 -21.38
N GLY A 125 14.23 -6.64 -21.73
CA GLY A 125 13.32 -7.35 -22.63
C GLY A 125 12.70 -8.62 -22.03
N LEU A 126 12.48 -8.68 -20.71
CA LEU A 126 11.69 -9.72 -20.03
C LEU A 126 10.21 -9.27 -19.93
N ASP A 127 9.59 -9.07 -21.08
CA ASP A 127 8.35 -8.28 -21.22
C ASP A 127 7.10 -8.89 -20.57
N THR A 128 7.20 -10.12 -20.04
CA THR A 128 6.15 -10.83 -19.29
C THR A 128 6.19 -10.59 -17.78
N LEU A 129 7.16 -9.82 -17.27
CA LEU A 129 7.34 -9.53 -15.84
C LEU A 129 6.29 -8.53 -15.33
N GLU A 130 5.39 -8.97 -14.45
CA GLU A 130 4.37 -8.12 -13.82
C GLU A 130 4.78 -7.61 -12.42
N SER A 131 5.68 -8.33 -11.73
CA SER A 131 6.14 -8.00 -10.36
C SER A 131 7.64 -8.22 -10.22
N LEU A 132 8.37 -7.22 -9.71
CA LEU A 132 9.81 -7.30 -9.42
C LEU A 132 10.10 -6.80 -8.01
N ASP A 133 10.83 -7.59 -7.23
CA ASP A 133 11.25 -7.27 -5.87
C ASP A 133 12.77 -7.41 -5.72
N LEU A 134 13.43 -6.28 -5.52
CA LEU A 134 14.89 -6.10 -5.40
C LEU A 134 15.28 -5.66 -3.97
N THR A 135 14.40 -5.86 -2.99
CA THR A 135 14.59 -5.43 -1.60
C THR A 135 15.97 -5.79 -1.05
N GLY A 136 16.71 -4.82 -0.51
CA GLY A 136 17.98 -5.09 0.18
C GLY A 136 19.12 -5.60 -0.72
N THR A 137 19.09 -5.27 -2.01
CA THR A 137 20.16 -5.59 -2.98
C THR A 137 21.03 -4.36 -3.27
N SER A 138 22.24 -4.56 -3.81
CA SER A 138 23.17 -3.47 -4.16
C SER A 138 22.89 -2.81 -5.51
N VAL A 139 21.66 -2.95 -6.03
CA VAL A 139 21.23 -2.34 -7.29
C VAL A 139 21.14 -0.82 -7.13
N TRP A 140 21.80 -0.09 -8.03
CA TRP A 140 21.83 1.38 -8.06
C TRP A 140 21.34 1.98 -9.39
N ARG A 141 21.29 1.18 -10.46
CA ARG A 141 20.66 1.52 -11.74
C ARG A 141 19.49 0.60 -12.04
N ILE A 142 18.47 1.16 -12.68
CA ILE A 142 17.29 0.42 -13.15
C ILE A 142 17.01 0.65 -14.65
N ASP A 143 18.00 1.05 -15.45
CA ASP A 143 17.88 1.27 -16.89
C ASP A 143 17.29 0.08 -17.66
N ALA A 144 17.54 -1.14 -17.19
CA ALA A 144 16.99 -2.38 -17.75
C ALA A 144 15.46 -2.47 -17.72
N LEU A 145 14.79 -1.65 -16.90
CA LEU A 145 13.33 -1.61 -16.78
C LEU A 145 12.66 -0.79 -17.90
N LYS A 146 13.43 -0.04 -18.71
CA LYS A 146 12.89 0.73 -19.84
C LYS A 146 12.17 -0.19 -20.83
N GLY A 147 10.91 0.14 -21.15
CA GLY A 147 10.07 -0.66 -22.06
C GLY A 147 9.38 -1.88 -21.43
N MET A 148 9.58 -2.18 -20.15
CA MET A 148 8.93 -3.32 -19.46
C MET A 148 7.45 -3.02 -19.10
N HIS A 149 6.64 -2.66 -20.09
CA HIS A 149 5.29 -2.08 -19.89
C HIS A 149 4.27 -2.99 -19.18
N SER A 150 4.55 -4.30 -19.03
CA SER A 150 3.73 -5.24 -18.23
C SER A 150 3.92 -5.08 -16.72
N LEU A 151 4.96 -4.37 -16.27
CA LEU A 151 5.32 -4.25 -14.86
C LEU A 151 4.29 -3.43 -14.08
N LYS A 152 3.59 -4.09 -13.15
CA LYS A 152 2.56 -3.49 -12.27
C LYS A 152 3.08 -3.22 -10.87
N ARG A 153 4.05 -4.01 -10.40
CA ARG A 153 4.61 -3.90 -9.06
C ARG A 153 6.13 -3.87 -9.08
N LEU A 154 6.71 -2.84 -8.47
CA LEU A 154 8.16 -2.67 -8.34
C LEU A 154 8.53 -2.34 -6.89
N VAL A 155 9.45 -3.13 -6.33
CA VAL A 155 9.99 -2.93 -4.99
C VAL A 155 11.51 -2.78 -5.06
N LEU A 156 11.98 -1.62 -4.60
CA LEU A 156 13.37 -1.17 -4.61
C LEU A 156 13.83 -0.72 -3.22
N HIS A 157 13.06 -1.02 -2.17
CA HIS A 157 13.39 -0.52 -0.82
C HIS A 157 14.70 -1.11 -0.29
N ARG A 158 15.50 -0.30 0.42
CA ARG A 158 16.88 -0.67 0.82
C ARG A 158 17.78 -1.03 -0.36
N THR A 159 17.68 -0.28 -1.44
CA THR A 159 18.64 -0.34 -2.56
C THR A 159 19.36 1.01 -2.70
N GLU A 160 20.39 1.05 -3.53
CA GLU A 160 21.19 2.25 -3.74
C GLU A 160 20.66 3.15 -4.88
N VAL A 161 19.42 2.90 -5.33
CA VAL A 161 18.75 3.67 -6.40
C VAL A 161 18.51 5.13 -5.98
N GLU A 162 18.83 6.03 -6.91
CA GLU A 162 18.65 7.48 -6.81
C GLU A 162 17.87 8.04 -8.01
N ASN A 163 18.22 7.61 -9.23
CA ASN A 163 17.53 7.96 -10.47
C ASN A 163 16.44 6.94 -10.81
N ILE A 164 15.25 7.42 -11.17
CA ILE A 164 14.09 6.60 -11.55
C ILE A 164 13.54 6.88 -12.95
N ASP A 165 14.31 7.56 -13.83
CA ASP A 165 13.88 7.96 -15.18
C ASP A 165 13.48 6.76 -16.07
N ALA A 166 14.02 5.58 -15.78
CA ALA A 166 13.65 4.32 -16.42
C ALA A 166 12.15 3.96 -16.27
N LEU A 167 11.48 4.48 -15.24
CA LEU A 167 10.07 4.19 -14.97
C LEU A 167 9.10 5.00 -15.84
N LYS A 168 9.55 6.07 -16.51
CA LYS A 168 8.70 7.11 -17.12
C LYS A 168 7.66 6.61 -18.13
N GLU A 169 7.91 5.47 -18.78
CA GLU A 169 7.03 4.88 -19.80
C GLU A 169 6.29 3.62 -19.30
N LEU A 170 6.44 3.28 -18.01
CA LEU A 170 5.80 2.11 -17.38
C LEU A 170 4.40 2.46 -16.88
N THR A 171 3.56 3.02 -17.75
CA THR A 171 2.24 3.57 -17.40
C THR A 171 1.25 2.53 -16.85
N GLY A 172 1.56 1.23 -16.95
CA GLY A 172 0.83 0.14 -16.28
C GLY A 172 1.20 -0.10 -14.80
N LEU A 173 2.17 0.65 -14.25
CA LEU A 173 2.62 0.49 -12.87
C LEU A 173 1.55 0.92 -11.86
N GLN A 174 1.21 0.03 -10.93
CA GLN A 174 0.16 0.18 -9.92
C GLN A 174 0.72 0.31 -8.50
N SER A 175 1.88 -0.30 -8.22
CA SER A 175 2.51 -0.33 -6.90
C SER A 175 4.01 -0.07 -7.00
N LEU A 176 4.47 1.01 -6.38
CA LEU A 176 5.88 1.42 -6.37
C LEU A 176 6.37 1.64 -4.93
N ILE A 177 7.37 0.85 -4.52
CA ILE A 177 7.88 0.83 -3.15
C ILE A 177 9.37 1.18 -3.16
N LEU A 178 9.68 2.41 -2.75
CA LEU A 178 10.97 3.10 -2.84
C LEU A 178 11.55 3.48 -1.47
N TRP A 179 10.98 3.01 -0.35
CA TRP A 179 11.40 3.48 0.97
C TRP A 179 12.86 3.10 1.31
N ASP A 180 13.55 3.92 2.12
CA ASP A 180 14.98 3.69 2.46
C ASP A 180 15.83 3.57 1.17
N THR A 181 15.72 4.58 0.30
CA THR A 181 16.51 4.78 -0.94
C THR A 181 16.91 6.25 -1.09
N ARG A 182 17.75 6.59 -2.08
CA ARG A 182 18.27 7.96 -2.26
C ARG A 182 17.39 8.85 -3.17
N VAL A 183 16.26 8.33 -3.67
CA VAL A 183 15.40 9.05 -4.62
C VAL A 183 14.99 10.43 -4.11
N ALA A 184 15.19 11.44 -4.95
CA ALA A 184 14.89 12.85 -4.67
C ALA A 184 14.00 13.51 -5.74
N ASN A 185 14.16 13.15 -7.02
CA ASN A 185 13.31 13.61 -8.13
C ASN A 185 12.19 12.60 -8.43
N LEU A 186 10.98 13.10 -8.66
CA LEU A 186 9.78 12.32 -9.00
C LEU A 186 9.28 12.54 -10.44
N ASP A 187 9.97 13.30 -11.30
CA ASP A 187 9.56 13.62 -12.68
C ASP A 187 9.09 12.39 -13.49
N ALA A 188 9.75 11.23 -13.28
CA ALA A 188 9.41 9.96 -13.94
C ALA A 188 8.03 9.40 -13.54
N LEU A 189 7.43 9.87 -12.44
CA LEU A 189 6.13 9.40 -11.95
C LEU A 189 4.95 10.12 -12.62
N LYS A 190 5.15 11.29 -13.24
CA LYS A 190 4.07 12.15 -13.75
C LYS A 190 3.18 11.50 -14.82
N SER A 191 3.68 10.48 -15.51
CA SER A 191 2.96 9.70 -16.53
C SER A 191 2.30 8.42 -15.99
N LEU A 192 2.50 8.07 -14.71
CA LEU A 192 2.10 6.78 -14.14
C LEU A 192 0.68 6.83 -13.56
N THR A 193 -0.29 7.20 -14.38
CA THR A 193 -1.67 7.49 -13.97
C THR A 193 -2.44 6.30 -13.37
N ASN A 194 -1.95 5.07 -13.55
CA ASN A 194 -2.48 3.85 -12.93
C ASN A 194 -1.91 3.57 -11.52
N LEU A 195 -1.00 4.40 -11.00
CA LEU A 195 -0.35 4.18 -9.71
C LEU A 195 -1.35 4.33 -8.55
N GLN A 196 -1.51 3.27 -7.77
CA GLN A 196 -2.46 3.14 -6.65
C GLN A 196 -1.75 3.17 -5.29
N LEU A 197 -0.51 2.67 -5.22
CA LEU A 197 0.33 2.70 -4.03
C LEU A 197 1.71 3.26 -4.35
N LEU A 198 2.09 4.32 -3.61
CA LEU A 198 3.43 4.90 -3.64
C LEU A 198 4.00 4.99 -2.21
N ASP A 199 5.12 4.30 -1.97
CA ASP A 199 5.79 4.26 -0.67
C ASP A 199 7.20 4.86 -0.77
N LEU A 200 7.31 6.15 -0.42
CA LEU A 200 8.51 7.01 -0.47
C LEU A 200 9.07 7.30 0.94
N ARG A 201 8.78 6.44 1.93
CA ARG A 201 9.26 6.65 3.31
C ARG A 201 10.78 6.71 3.40
N ASP A 202 11.31 7.55 4.27
CA ASP A 202 12.76 7.72 4.49
C ASP A 202 13.59 8.05 3.22
N THR A 203 12.95 8.58 2.17
CA THR A 203 13.63 9.06 0.94
C THR A 203 14.00 10.54 1.02
N GLN A 204 14.74 11.05 0.02
CA GLN A 204 15.22 12.44 0.00
C GLN A 204 14.23 13.44 -0.63
N VAL A 205 13.08 12.96 -1.12
CA VAL A 205 12.05 13.74 -1.81
C VAL A 205 11.69 15.04 -1.08
N ARG A 206 11.57 16.11 -1.87
CA ARG A 206 11.16 17.45 -1.43
C ARG A 206 9.97 17.98 -2.22
N ASP A 207 10.01 17.78 -3.53
CA ASP A 207 9.03 18.23 -4.51
C ASP A 207 7.98 17.14 -4.72
N LEU A 208 6.71 17.54 -4.83
CA LEU A 208 5.56 16.67 -5.03
C LEU A 208 4.72 17.08 -6.26
N ASP A 209 5.12 18.11 -7.03
CA ASP A 209 4.45 18.54 -8.26
C ASP A 209 4.27 17.40 -9.30
N PRO A 210 5.22 16.44 -9.44
CA PRO A 210 5.01 15.27 -10.31
C PRO A 210 3.90 14.32 -9.87
N LEU A 211 3.31 14.50 -8.68
CA LEU A 211 2.21 13.67 -8.16
C LEU A 211 0.81 14.28 -8.34
N GLU A 212 0.65 15.55 -8.78
CA GLU A 212 -0.66 16.22 -8.81
C GLU A 212 -1.70 15.47 -9.67
N ASP A 213 -1.28 14.96 -10.84
CA ASP A 213 -2.12 14.31 -11.84
C ASP A 213 -2.14 12.77 -11.73
N LEU A 214 -2.18 12.20 -10.52
CA LEU A 214 -2.27 10.75 -10.27
C LEU A 214 -3.67 10.31 -9.82
N PRO A 215 -4.67 10.22 -10.73
CA PRO A 215 -6.10 10.13 -10.39
C PRO A 215 -6.53 8.81 -9.75
N HIS A 216 -5.63 7.85 -9.58
CA HIS A 216 -5.90 6.52 -9.01
C HIS A 216 -5.10 6.24 -7.73
N LEU A 217 -4.33 7.20 -7.21
CA LEU A 217 -3.50 7.01 -6.02
C LEU A 217 -4.36 6.88 -4.76
N GLU A 218 -4.39 5.68 -4.16
CA GLU A 218 -5.16 5.40 -2.96
C GLU A 218 -4.32 5.42 -1.67
N THR A 219 -3.02 5.13 -1.78
CA THR A 219 -2.07 5.10 -0.66
C THR A 219 -0.79 5.83 -1.03
N LEU A 220 -0.50 6.92 -0.32
CA LEU A 220 0.78 7.64 -0.39
C LEU A 220 1.44 7.63 0.98
N LYS A 221 2.72 7.24 1.03
CA LYS A 221 3.53 7.32 2.25
C LYS A 221 4.81 8.11 2.01
N LEU A 222 4.99 9.14 2.83
CA LEU A 222 6.12 10.06 2.89
C LEU A 222 6.70 10.15 4.31
N GLY A 223 6.32 9.23 5.21
CA GLY A 223 6.87 9.11 6.56
C GLY A 223 8.41 9.10 6.56
N GLY A 224 9.05 10.01 7.30
CA GLY A 224 10.52 10.13 7.32
C GLY A 224 11.13 10.93 6.15
N ALA A 225 10.35 11.36 5.15
CA ALA A 225 10.80 12.25 4.08
C ALA A 225 10.97 13.69 4.57
N ARG A 226 12.01 13.92 5.39
CA ARG A 226 12.26 15.15 6.18
C ARG A 226 12.45 16.44 5.36
N ASN A 227 12.51 16.35 4.04
CA ASN A 227 12.58 17.51 3.15
C ASN A 227 11.20 18.05 2.74
N VAL A 228 10.15 17.21 2.75
CA VAL A 228 8.77 17.58 2.41
C VAL A 228 8.24 18.65 3.38
N ARG A 229 7.62 19.70 2.83
CA ARG A 229 7.09 20.87 3.55
C ARG A 229 5.78 21.36 2.93
N ASP A 230 5.79 21.47 1.61
CA ASP A 230 4.61 21.70 0.80
C ASP A 230 3.91 20.37 0.50
N ILE A 231 2.58 20.40 0.42
CA ILE A 231 1.73 19.29 0.00
C ILE A 231 0.54 19.76 -0.85
N ASP A 232 0.50 21.02 -1.31
CA ASP A 232 -0.59 21.54 -2.15
C ASP A 232 -0.80 20.73 -3.46
N PRO A 233 0.22 20.14 -4.11
CA PRO A 233 0.03 19.17 -5.21
C PRO A 233 -0.84 17.95 -4.85
N LEU A 234 -0.87 17.53 -3.58
CA LEU A 234 -1.73 16.42 -3.14
C LEU A 234 -3.22 16.81 -3.10
N GLY A 235 -3.55 18.09 -3.25
CA GLY A 235 -4.90 18.64 -3.11
C GLY A 235 -5.89 18.26 -4.23
N GLN A 236 -5.45 17.58 -5.28
CA GLN A 236 -6.32 17.00 -6.33
C GLN A 236 -6.57 15.50 -6.13
N LEU A 237 -5.80 14.82 -5.28
CA LEU A 237 -5.77 13.35 -5.14
C LEU A 237 -6.93 12.82 -4.29
N THR A 238 -8.16 13.07 -4.74
CA THR A 238 -9.41 12.76 -4.02
C THR A 238 -9.63 11.26 -3.79
N THR A 239 -8.91 10.39 -4.50
CA THR A 239 -8.90 8.93 -4.32
C THR A 239 -8.06 8.45 -3.13
N LEU A 240 -7.26 9.32 -2.49
CA LEU A 240 -6.43 8.94 -1.33
C LEU A 240 -7.28 8.46 -0.15
N LYS A 241 -7.09 7.19 0.22
CA LYS A 241 -7.65 6.53 1.40
C LYS A 241 -6.65 6.52 2.56
N THR A 242 -5.35 6.48 2.27
CA THR A 242 -4.26 6.49 3.25
C THR A 242 -3.21 7.53 2.88
N LEU A 243 -2.91 8.45 3.79
CA LEU A 243 -1.82 9.41 3.67
C LEU A 243 -0.93 9.39 4.92
N ASP A 244 0.34 9.03 4.76
CA ASP A 244 1.36 9.07 5.80
C ASP A 244 2.36 10.19 5.53
N LEU A 245 2.41 11.17 6.44
CA LEU A 245 3.29 12.35 6.45
C LEU A 245 4.09 12.43 7.76
N ASN A 246 4.28 11.31 8.48
CA ASN A 246 5.04 11.30 9.74
C ASN A 246 6.48 11.85 9.56
N GLU A 247 7.03 12.56 10.54
CA GLU A 247 8.39 13.13 10.52
C GLU A 247 8.74 14.07 9.33
N THR A 248 7.75 14.42 8.49
CA THR A 248 7.89 15.49 7.50
C THR A 248 7.92 16.87 8.18
N GLN A 249 8.23 17.92 7.40
CA GLN A 249 8.29 19.31 7.88
C GLN A 249 7.06 20.12 7.45
N VAL A 250 5.93 19.46 7.23
CA VAL A 250 4.64 20.06 6.83
C VAL A 250 4.05 20.87 7.99
N GLU A 251 3.77 22.17 7.77
CA GLU A 251 3.11 23.06 8.74
C GLU A 251 1.62 23.32 8.43
N SER A 252 1.26 23.33 7.15
CA SER A 252 -0.09 23.54 6.64
C SER A 252 -0.59 22.27 5.98
N ILE A 253 -1.83 21.87 6.30
CA ILE A 253 -2.53 20.77 5.60
C ILE A 253 -3.70 21.28 4.74
N GLY A 254 -3.61 22.53 4.26
CA GLY A 254 -4.65 23.20 3.46
C GLY A 254 -5.12 22.41 2.24
N ALA A 255 -4.19 21.76 1.54
CA ALA A 255 -4.43 20.82 0.44
C ALA A 255 -5.53 19.79 0.72
N LEU A 256 -5.58 19.23 1.93
CA LEU A 256 -6.38 18.05 2.26
C LEU A 256 -7.91 18.32 2.27
N ARG A 257 -8.34 19.59 2.11
CA ARG A 257 -9.76 20.02 2.12
C ARG A 257 -10.67 19.32 1.10
N LYS A 258 -10.11 18.76 0.02
CA LYS A 258 -10.89 18.01 -0.99
C LYS A 258 -10.93 16.49 -0.74
N LEU A 259 -10.02 15.97 0.09
CA LEU A 259 -9.77 14.53 0.26
C LEU A 259 -10.76 13.95 1.28
N ARG A 260 -12.04 13.85 0.86
CA ARG A 260 -13.16 13.48 1.74
C ARG A 260 -13.22 11.99 2.07
N ASP A 261 -12.69 11.15 1.19
CA ASP A 261 -12.68 9.68 1.31
C ASP A 261 -11.45 9.13 2.06
N LEU A 262 -10.60 10.02 2.56
CA LEU A 262 -9.43 9.68 3.37
C LEU A 262 -9.86 8.96 4.67
N GLN A 263 -9.33 7.75 4.89
CA GLN A 263 -9.68 6.87 6.01
C GLN A 263 -8.58 6.83 7.08
N ALA A 264 -7.32 7.02 6.68
CA ALA A 264 -6.18 7.07 7.58
C ALA A 264 -5.25 8.26 7.24
N LEU A 265 -4.95 9.08 8.24
CA LEU A 265 -4.01 10.20 8.14
C LEU A 265 -2.99 10.15 9.28
N TYR A 266 -1.71 10.17 8.94
CA TYR A 266 -0.60 10.16 9.90
C TYR A 266 0.25 11.42 9.74
N LEU A 267 0.43 12.15 10.84
CA LEU A 267 1.09 13.45 10.95
C LEU A 267 1.96 13.52 12.23
N ALA A 268 2.45 12.37 12.72
CA ALA A 268 3.30 12.33 13.91
C ALA A 268 4.62 13.08 13.71
N ASN A 269 5.10 13.73 14.77
CA ASN A 269 6.32 14.54 14.79
C ASN A 269 6.36 15.67 13.73
N THR A 270 5.22 16.07 13.17
CA THR A 270 5.12 17.18 12.20
C THR A 270 4.90 18.53 12.90
N PRO A 271 5.35 19.65 12.31
CA PRO A 271 5.13 20.98 12.89
C PRO A 271 3.69 21.53 12.74
N VAL A 272 2.72 20.75 12.23
CA VAL A 272 1.30 21.13 12.05
C VAL A 272 0.65 21.67 13.34
N ARG A 273 -0.10 22.77 13.20
CA ARG A 273 -0.88 23.41 14.28
C ARG A 273 -2.41 23.40 14.04
N ASN A 274 -2.83 23.67 12.80
CA ASN A 274 -4.24 23.79 12.44
C ASN A 274 -4.69 22.56 11.65
N ILE A 275 -5.84 22.00 12.02
CA ILE A 275 -6.43 20.80 11.39
C ILE A 275 -7.84 21.04 10.83
N ASP A 276 -8.25 22.31 10.66
CA ASP A 276 -9.55 22.68 10.06
C ASP A 276 -9.67 22.30 8.57
N ALA A 277 -8.59 21.82 7.97
CA ALA A 277 -8.63 21.19 6.64
C ALA A 277 -9.43 19.89 6.63
N LEU A 278 -9.48 19.15 7.75
CA LEU A 278 -10.19 17.88 7.89
C LEU A 278 -11.72 18.06 8.05
N LYS A 279 -12.22 19.30 8.02
CA LYS A 279 -13.64 19.63 8.18
C LYS A 279 -14.45 19.09 7.00
N GLY A 280 -15.08 17.93 7.19
CA GLY A 280 -15.87 17.23 6.17
C GLY A 280 -15.25 15.93 5.66
N THR A 281 -14.09 15.53 6.17
CA THR A 281 -13.48 14.21 5.92
C THR A 281 -14.18 13.13 6.76
N THR A 282 -15.49 12.95 6.55
CA THR A 282 -16.34 12.10 7.39
C THR A 282 -15.97 10.61 7.35
N SER A 283 -15.16 10.19 6.37
CA SER A 283 -14.67 8.82 6.20
C SER A 283 -13.47 8.47 7.09
N LEU A 284 -12.89 9.44 7.82
CA LEU A 284 -11.66 9.25 8.60
C LEU A 284 -11.88 8.33 9.82
N LYS A 285 -11.11 7.24 9.88
CA LYS A 285 -11.11 6.25 10.96
C LYS A 285 -9.87 6.32 11.85
N THR A 286 -8.72 6.61 11.25
CA THR A 286 -7.43 6.72 11.95
C THR A 286 -6.84 8.10 11.76
N LEU A 287 -6.53 8.78 12.87
CA LEU A 287 -5.83 10.06 12.87
C LEU A 287 -4.71 10.03 13.91
N VAL A 288 -3.46 10.19 13.44
CA VAL A 288 -2.26 10.22 14.29
C VAL A 288 -1.61 11.59 14.19
N LEU A 289 -1.52 12.27 15.33
CA LEU A 289 -1.00 13.62 15.52
C LEU A 289 0.07 13.67 16.63
N ASP A 290 0.63 12.52 17.01
CA ASP A 290 1.60 12.37 18.10
C ASP A 290 2.81 13.30 17.95
N GLY A 291 3.12 14.14 18.93
CA GLY A 291 4.23 15.10 18.88
C GLY A 291 4.04 16.26 17.90
N SER A 292 2.83 16.46 17.36
CA SER A 292 2.49 17.65 16.57
C SER A 292 2.16 18.87 17.45
N LYS A 293 2.12 20.06 16.85
CA LYS A 293 1.85 21.32 17.57
C LYS A 293 0.36 21.66 17.66
N VAL A 294 -0.54 20.69 17.43
CA VAL A 294 -2.00 20.87 17.53
C VAL A 294 -2.43 21.21 18.96
N GLU A 295 -3.34 22.16 19.08
CA GLU A 295 -3.98 22.58 20.34
C GLU A 295 -5.51 22.50 20.23
N ASN A 296 -6.10 23.09 19.19
CA ASN A 296 -7.53 22.99 18.94
C ASN A 296 -7.89 21.72 18.15
N ILE A 297 -8.82 20.94 18.69
CA ILE A 297 -9.39 19.73 18.09
C ILE A 297 -10.91 19.85 17.84
N ASP A 298 -11.45 21.06 17.77
CA ASP A 298 -12.89 21.32 17.54
C ASP A 298 -13.45 20.62 16.28
N VAL A 299 -12.59 20.39 15.27
CA VAL A 299 -12.91 19.66 14.03
C VAL A 299 -13.36 18.21 14.26
N MET A 300 -12.94 17.56 15.36
CA MET A 300 -13.25 16.15 15.65
C MET A 300 -14.76 15.89 15.73
N ARG A 301 -15.58 16.90 16.10
CA ARG A 301 -17.05 16.79 16.09
C ARG A 301 -17.64 16.46 14.71
N GLY A 302 -16.89 16.70 13.63
CA GLY A 302 -17.26 16.36 12.26
C GLY A 302 -16.72 15.01 11.76
N LEU A 303 -16.07 14.20 12.61
CA LEU A 303 -15.36 12.97 12.21
C LEU A 303 -15.95 11.70 12.89
N PRO A 304 -17.25 11.40 12.72
CA PRO A 304 -17.97 10.38 13.49
C PRO A 304 -17.54 8.92 13.22
N GLN A 305 -16.65 8.69 12.26
CA GLN A 305 -16.11 7.36 11.95
C GLN A 305 -14.76 7.09 12.65
N LEU A 306 -14.23 8.02 13.46
CA LEU A 306 -12.94 7.82 14.15
C LEU A 306 -12.98 6.60 15.10
N GLU A 307 -12.16 5.62 14.78
CA GLU A 307 -11.91 4.39 15.53
C GLU A 307 -10.59 4.48 16.32
N THR A 308 -9.61 5.25 15.84
CA THR A 308 -8.29 5.44 16.47
C THR A 308 -7.84 6.89 16.38
N LEU A 309 -7.59 7.51 17.53
CA LEU A 309 -7.09 8.88 17.66
C LEU A 309 -5.86 8.93 18.57
N VAL A 310 -4.75 9.44 18.03
CA VAL A 310 -3.50 9.61 18.79
C VAL A 310 -3.14 11.10 18.80
N LEU A 311 -3.21 11.70 19.98
CA LEU A 311 -2.91 13.10 20.28
C LEU A 311 -1.78 13.23 21.31
N ALA A 312 -0.99 12.17 21.53
CA ALA A 312 0.10 12.18 22.50
C ALA A 312 1.12 13.31 22.19
N ARG A 313 1.79 13.84 23.22
CA ARG A 313 2.81 14.90 23.12
C ARG A 313 2.35 16.16 22.35
N THR A 314 1.04 16.40 22.21
CA THR A 314 0.46 17.62 21.61
C THR A 314 0.16 18.69 22.67
N GLN A 315 -0.26 19.87 22.23
CA GLN A 315 -0.63 20.99 23.09
C GLN A 315 -2.11 20.95 23.54
N VAL A 316 -2.84 19.85 23.28
CA VAL A 316 -4.26 19.71 23.63
C VAL A 316 -4.47 19.80 25.14
N THR A 317 -5.45 20.63 25.53
CA THR A 317 -5.90 20.86 26.91
C THR A 317 -7.34 20.41 27.16
N ARG A 318 -8.23 20.59 26.16
CA ARG A 318 -9.66 20.30 26.26
C ARG A 318 -10.10 19.28 25.21
N ILE A 319 -10.95 18.34 25.61
CA ILE A 319 -11.38 17.22 24.76
C ILE A 319 -12.90 17.13 24.54
N ASP A 320 -13.63 18.22 24.78
CA ASP A 320 -15.10 18.34 24.59
C ASP A 320 -15.56 17.93 23.18
N ALA A 321 -14.68 18.05 22.19
CA ALA A 321 -14.92 17.68 20.80
C ALA A 321 -15.02 16.16 20.55
N LEU A 322 -14.58 15.33 21.50
CA LEU A 322 -14.58 13.86 21.38
C LEU A 322 -15.90 13.21 21.80
N LYS A 323 -16.82 13.94 22.46
CA LYS A 323 -17.94 13.35 23.21
C LYS A 323 -18.87 12.45 22.38
N ASP A 324 -19.02 12.73 21.08
CA ASP A 324 -19.94 12.05 20.18
C ASP A 324 -19.24 11.02 19.27
N LEU A 325 -17.94 10.80 19.43
CA LEU A 325 -17.15 9.80 18.69
C LEU A 325 -17.43 8.37 19.20
N LYS A 326 -18.67 7.90 19.07
CA LYS A 326 -19.11 6.64 19.72
C LYS A 326 -18.40 5.37 19.21
N LYS A 327 -17.76 5.44 18.04
CA LYS A 327 -16.89 4.40 17.45
C LYS A 327 -15.44 4.39 17.95
N LEU A 328 -15.04 5.34 18.80
CA LEU A 328 -13.64 5.48 19.20
C LEU A 328 -13.20 4.30 20.07
N GLN A 329 -12.31 3.45 19.53
CA GLN A 329 -11.81 2.23 20.17
C GLN A 329 -10.43 2.41 20.79
N ARG A 330 -9.61 3.33 20.27
CA ARG A 330 -8.28 3.65 20.80
C ARG A 330 -8.08 5.16 20.91
N LEU A 331 -7.76 5.63 22.10
CA LEU A 331 -7.44 7.04 22.38
C LEU A 331 -6.12 7.14 23.15
N ASN A 332 -5.17 7.89 22.60
CA ASN A 332 -3.92 8.20 23.27
C ASN A 332 -3.75 9.72 23.44
N LEU A 333 -3.71 10.15 24.70
CA LEU A 333 -3.53 11.53 25.17
C LEU A 333 -2.24 11.66 26.01
N ALA A 334 -1.31 10.70 25.93
CA ALA A 334 -0.09 10.70 26.75
C ALA A 334 0.72 12.00 26.60
N ASP A 335 1.32 12.49 27.68
CA ASP A 335 2.14 13.71 27.70
C ASP A 335 1.40 14.98 27.22
N THR A 336 0.07 15.01 27.27
CA THR A 336 -0.75 16.21 27.00
C THR A 336 -1.12 16.96 28.28
N ALA A 337 -1.66 18.17 28.12
CA ALA A 337 -2.02 19.06 29.23
C ALA A 337 -3.42 18.81 29.83
N VAL A 338 -4.16 17.79 29.34
CA VAL A 338 -5.54 17.45 29.71
C VAL A 338 -5.67 17.10 31.21
N ASP A 339 -6.69 17.66 31.87
CA ASP A 339 -7.05 17.45 33.28
C ASP A 339 -8.49 16.92 33.48
N ASN A 340 -9.42 17.23 32.59
CA ASN A 340 -10.80 16.72 32.58
C ASN A 340 -11.03 15.70 31.45
N ILE A 341 -11.66 14.56 31.76
CA ILE A 341 -12.04 13.51 30.79
C ILE A 341 -13.54 13.19 30.73
N ASP A 342 -14.42 14.05 31.25
CA ASP A 342 -15.89 13.89 31.25
C ASP A 342 -16.45 13.66 29.83
N ALA A 343 -15.81 14.23 28.81
CA ALA A 343 -16.14 14.03 27.41
C ALA A 343 -15.97 12.57 26.93
N LEU A 344 -15.21 11.72 27.64
CA LEU A 344 -15.11 10.28 27.34
C LEU A 344 -16.32 9.49 27.88
N GLY A 345 -17.20 10.14 28.66
CA GLY A 345 -18.40 9.56 29.24
C GLY A 345 -19.29 8.86 28.21
N GLY A 346 -19.41 7.54 28.34
CA GLY A 346 -20.25 6.74 27.46
C GLY A 346 -19.70 6.51 26.04
N LEU A 347 -18.39 6.66 25.81
CA LEU A 347 -17.71 6.13 24.61
C LEU A 347 -17.56 4.60 24.73
N LYS A 348 -18.68 3.88 24.67
CA LYS A 348 -18.77 2.45 25.05
C LYS A 348 -17.98 1.48 24.16
N GLU A 349 -17.45 1.91 23.02
CA GLU A 349 -16.54 1.09 22.19
C GLU A 349 -15.06 1.21 22.59
N LEU A 350 -14.69 2.13 23.48
CA LEU A 350 -13.28 2.37 23.84
C LEU A 350 -12.64 1.16 24.52
N GLN A 351 -11.54 0.67 23.94
CA GLN A 351 -10.82 -0.55 24.36
C GLN A 351 -9.43 -0.25 24.92
N SER A 352 -8.77 0.81 24.43
CA SER A 352 -7.46 1.25 24.91
C SER A 352 -7.45 2.76 25.14
N LEU A 353 -7.12 3.17 26.36
CA LEU A 353 -7.04 4.57 26.78
C LEU A 353 -5.68 4.85 27.44
N ASN A 354 -4.90 5.73 26.84
CA ASN A 354 -3.63 6.18 27.39
C ASN A 354 -3.70 7.65 27.84
N LEU A 355 -3.53 7.86 29.15
CA LEU A 355 -3.51 9.13 29.88
C LEU A 355 -2.16 9.34 30.60
N PHE A 356 -1.11 8.60 30.24
CA PHE A 356 0.22 8.70 30.83
C PHE A 356 0.73 10.15 30.90
N ARG A 357 1.23 10.59 32.05
CA ARG A 357 1.75 11.96 32.28
C ARG A 357 0.77 13.11 31.95
N THR A 358 -0.54 12.83 31.87
CA THR A 358 -1.57 13.89 31.84
C THR A 358 -1.81 14.48 33.24
N ARG A 359 -2.66 15.51 33.32
CA ARG A 359 -3.06 16.16 34.58
C ARG A 359 -4.35 15.62 35.16
N VAL A 360 -4.91 14.55 34.58
CA VAL A 360 -6.19 13.96 34.97
C VAL A 360 -6.16 13.51 36.43
N ARG A 361 -7.19 13.91 37.19
CA ARG A 361 -7.35 13.50 38.60
C ARG A 361 -8.63 12.71 38.85
N ASN A 362 -9.78 13.18 38.35
CA ASN A 362 -11.00 12.39 38.40
C ASN A 362 -11.09 11.48 37.17
N ILE A 363 -11.44 10.21 37.40
CA ILE A 363 -11.67 9.19 36.37
C ILE A 363 -13.08 8.58 36.43
N ASP A 364 -14.02 9.19 37.17
CA ASP A 364 -15.45 8.82 37.22
C ASP A 364 -16.11 8.72 35.84
N ALA A 365 -15.65 9.51 34.85
CA ALA A 365 -16.10 9.44 33.46
C ALA A 365 -15.96 8.04 32.84
N LEU A 366 -15.06 7.20 33.37
CA LEU A 366 -14.84 5.82 32.94
C LEU A 366 -15.90 4.84 33.46
N LYS A 367 -16.78 5.26 34.38
CA LYS A 367 -17.74 4.39 35.08
C LYS A 367 -18.65 3.63 34.09
N GLY A 368 -18.51 2.30 34.08
CA GLY A 368 -19.28 1.41 33.21
C GLY A 368 -18.75 1.26 31.79
N MET A 369 -17.52 1.73 31.49
CA MET A 369 -16.83 1.46 30.22
C MET A 369 -16.26 0.03 30.20
N THR A 370 -17.14 -0.97 30.25
CA THR A 370 -16.78 -2.40 30.37
C THR A 370 -16.06 -2.99 29.14
N SER A 371 -16.04 -2.27 28.01
CA SER A 371 -15.24 -2.61 26.82
C SER A 371 -13.75 -2.29 26.98
N LEU A 372 -13.38 -1.49 27.98
CA LEU A 372 -12.00 -1.05 28.20
C LEU A 372 -11.12 -2.22 28.64
N ARG A 373 -10.03 -2.46 27.91
CA ARG A 373 -9.07 -3.55 28.10
C ARG A 373 -7.74 -3.05 28.65
N GLU A 374 -7.33 -1.86 28.23
CA GLU A 374 -6.02 -1.26 28.50
C GLU A 374 -6.21 0.17 29.01
N LEU A 375 -5.66 0.47 30.19
CA LEU A 375 -5.75 1.80 30.80
C LEU A 375 -4.40 2.23 31.39
N TYR A 376 -3.78 3.24 30.78
CA TYR A 376 -2.50 3.79 31.22
C TYR A 376 -2.73 5.12 31.94
N LEU A 377 -2.56 5.12 33.26
CA LEU A 377 -2.71 6.27 34.16
C LEU A 377 -1.39 6.69 34.83
N ALA A 378 -0.28 6.02 34.54
CA ALA A 378 0.98 6.27 35.22
C ALA A 378 1.45 7.74 35.12
N ASN A 379 2.02 8.23 36.22
CA ASN A 379 2.42 9.63 36.43
C ASN A 379 1.28 10.67 36.28
N THR A 380 0.03 10.30 36.58
CA THR A 380 -1.10 11.25 36.72
C THR A 380 -1.42 11.56 38.18
N PRO A 381 -2.05 12.71 38.51
CA PRO A 381 -2.38 13.08 39.89
C PRO A 381 -3.55 12.30 40.53
N VAL A 382 -4.13 11.30 39.85
CA VAL A 382 -5.24 10.44 40.33
C VAL A 382 -4.94 9.85 41.71
N ASP A 383 -5.84 10.08 42.66
CA ASP A 383 -5.77 9.57 44.04
C ASP A 383 -6.93 8.67 44.47
N ASP A 384 -8.00 8.57 43.67
CA ASP A 384 -9.03 7.53 43.79
C ASP A 384 -9.15 6.72 42.50
N VAL A 385 -9.25 5.40 42.64
CA VAL A 385 -9.40 4.43 41.56
C VAL A 385 -10.57 3.45 41.79
N ASP A 386 -11.49 3.73 42.73
CA ASP A 386 -12.62 2.83 43.02
C ASP A 386 -13.52 2.56 41.81
N VAL A 387 -13.61 3.51 40.86
CA VAL A 387 -14.29 3.33 39.57
C VAL A 387 -13.77 2.12 38.78
N LEU A 388 -12.49 1.77 38.93
CA LEU A 388 -11.88 0.63 38.25
C LEU A 388 -12.50 -0.71 38.68
N LYS A 389 -13.03 -0.82 39.91
CA LYS A 389 -13.70 -2.04 40.41
C LYS A 389 -14.88 -2.47 39.52
N GLY A 390 -15.48 -1.54 38.77
CA GLY A 390 -16.56 -1.81 37.80
C GLY A 390 -16.10 -2.15 36.38
N LEU A 391 -14.81 -2.04 36.06
CA LEU A 391 -14.27 -2.20 34.70
C LEU A 391 -13.80 -3.63 34.44
N THR A 392 -14.74 -4.57 34.54
CA THR A 392 -14.51 -6.03 34.50
C THR A 392 -13.94 -6.58 33.18
N GLY A 393 -13.83 -5.75 32.14
CA GLY A 393 -13.16 -6.06 30.87
C GLY A 393 -11.65 -5.79 30.86
N LEU A 394 -11.11 -5.11 31.88
CA LEU A 394 -9.69 -4.71 31.92
C LEU A 394 -8.76 -5.93 31.91
N ARG A 395 -7.80 -5.90 30.98
CA ARG A 395 -6.68 -6.84 30.88
C ARG A 395 -5.41 -6.26 31.50
N GLU A 396 -5.25 -4.94 31.41
CA GLU A 396 -4.08 -4.22 31.90
C GLU A 396 -4.47 -2.84 32.44
N VAL A 397 -3.92 -2.49 33.60
CA VAL A 397 -3.95 -1.12 34.12
C VAL A 397 -2.58 -0.75 34.69
N VAL A 398 -2.08 0.43 34.31
CA VAL A 398 -0.75 0.91 34.68
C VAL A 398 -0.88 2.20 35.48
N LEU A 399 -0.49 2.14 36.76
CA LEU A 399 -0.81 3.12 37.80
C LEU A 399 0.44 3.69 38.50
N TYR A 400 1.66 3.26 38.15
CA TYR A 400 2.88 3.70 38.83
C TYR A 400 3.04 5.23 38.79
N GLY A 401 3.52 5.83 39.87
CA GLY A 401 3.66 7.28 39.99
C GLY A 401 2.33 8.06 40.09
N THR A 402 1.18 7.37 40.28
CA THR A 402 -0.07 8.02 40.72
C THR A 402 -0.12 8.16 42.24
N ARG A 403 -1.27 8.59 42.79
CA ARG A 403 -1.49 8.84 44.22
C ARG A 403 -2.54 7.92 44.84
N ALA A 404 -3.02 6.91 44.10
CA ALA A 404 -4.05 5.98 44.53
C ALA A 404 -3.64 5.21 45.80
N ARG A 405 -4.63 4.84 46.63
CA ARG A 405 -4.41 4.26 47.97
C ARG A 405 -5.05 2.88 48.17
N ASN A 406 -6.00 2.55 47.30
CA ASN A 406 -6.93 1.42 47.30
C ASN A 406 -6.50 0.29 46.33
N VAL A 407 -5.22 0.26 45.94
CA VAL A 407 -4.70 -0.55 44.81
C VAL A 407 -4.86 -2.06 45.03
N ASP A 408 -4.68 -2.55 46.26
CA ASP A 408 -4.86 -3.98 46.57
C ASP A 408 -6.34 -4.40 46.55
N GLU A 409 -7.27 -3.47 46.81
CA GLU A 409 -8.70 -3.71 46.59
C GLU A 409 -9.01 -3.82 45.09
N ILE A 410 -8.32 -3.05 44.23
CA ILE A 410 -8.44 -3.18 42.77
C ILE A 410 -7.92 -4.53 42.30
N LYS A 411 -6.76 -5.00 42.79
CA LYS A 411 -6.26 -6.36 42.51
C LYS A 411 -7.25 -7.45 42.94
N SER A 412 -7.93 -7.24 44.07
CA SER A 412 -8.91 -8.18 44.63
C SER A 412 -10.23 -8.19 43.84
N ALA A 413 -10.68 -7.02 43.36
CA ALA A 413 -11.88 -6.87 42.53
C ALA A 413 -11.65 -7.33 41.07
N LEU A 414 -10.43 -7.20 40.56
CA LEU A 414 -10.05 -7.50 39.18
C LEU A 414 -8.95 -8.60 39.09
N PRO A 415 -9.18 -9.83 39.58
CA PRO A 415 -8.15 -10.88 39.68
C PRO A 415 -7.66 -11.44 38.32
N LYS A 416 -8.15 -10.91 37.19
CA LYS A 416 -7.70 -11.24 35.83
C LYS A 416 -6.97 -10.09 35.13
N THR A 417 -6.82 -8.94 35.79
CA THR A 417 -6.20 -7.73 35.23
C THR A 417 -4.74 -7.64 35.67
N ARG A 418 -3.84 -7.39 34.72
CA ARG A 418 -2.43 -7.07 34.99
C ARG A 418 -2.33 -5.64 35.55
N VAL A 419 -2.34 -5.54 36.88
CA VAL A 419 -2.09 -4.27 37.60
C VAL A 419 -0.59 -4.03 37.70
N VAL A 420 -0.11 -2.94 37.12
CA VAL A 420 1.27 -2.44 37.28
C VAL A 420 1.22 -1.20 38.18
N TRP A 421 1.91 -1.25 39.31
CA TRP A 421 1.94 -0.23 40.37
C TRP A 421 3.38 0.07 40.77
#